data_AF-T1EL44-F1
#
_entry.id   AF-T1EL44-F1
#
_cell.length_a   1.000
_cell.length_b   1.000
_cell.length_c   1.000
_cell.angle_alpha   90.00
_cell.angle_beta   90.00
_cell.angle_gamma   90.00
#
_symmetry.space_group_name_H-M   'P 1'
#
loop_
_entity.id
_entity.type
_entity.pdbx_description
1 polymer ?
#
loop_
_entity_poly.entity_id
_entity_poly.type
_entity_poly.pdbx_seq_one_letter_code
_entity_poly.pdbx_strand_id
1 'polypeptide(L)' 'FIIRIFLTIPVATCSSERSFFVFRRLKTYLRSTTSQLRLNHLAIVHCYKERAHNLSIEDLYKEFTSR' A
#
# COMPACT_ATOMS: atom_id res chain seq x y z
N PHE A 1 12.43 -3.60 26.93
CA PHE A 1 11.27 -3.65 26.03
C PHE A 1 10.78 -2.25 25.62
N ILE A 2 10.65 -1.29 26.56
CA ILE A 2 10.18 0.09 26.31
C ILE A 2 11.02 0.87 25.27
N ILE A 3 12.35 0.74 25.30
CA ILE A 3 13.25 1.46 24.38
C ILE A 3 12.99 1.08 22.92
N ARG A 4 12.70 -0.21 22.64
CA ARG A 4 12.37 -0.68 21.29
C ARG A 4 11.08 -0.05 20.78
N ILE A 5 10.05 0.05 21.61
CA ILE A 5 8.78 0.68 21.25
C ILE A 5 8.99 2.15 20.91
N PHE A 6 9.79 2.85 21.72
CA PHE A 6 10.08 4.28 21.51
C PHE A 6 10.89 4.56 20.24
N LEU A 7 11.69 3.61 19.75
CA LEU A 7 12.39 3.66 18.47
C LEU A 7 11.51 3.20 17.30
N THR A 8 10.59 2.26 17.52
CA THR A 8 9.67 1.78 16.48
C THR A 8 8.57 2.78 16.17
N ILE A 9 8.08 3.57 17.14
CA ILE A 9 7.08 4.62 16.91
C ILE A 9 7.56 5.62 15.85
N PRO A 10 8.71 6.31 15.99
CA PRO A 10 9.18 7.28 15.01
C PRO A 10 9.55 6.63 13.66
N VAL A 11 10.04 5.38 13.67
CA VAL A 11 10.35 4.64 12.43
C VAL A 11 9.07 4.25 11.68
N ALA A 12 8.04 3.80 12.40
CA ALA A 12 6.75 3.45 11.83
C ALA A 12 5.97 4.70 11.38
N THR A 13 6.01 5.79 12.17
CA THR A 13 5.40 7.07 11.78
C THR A 13 6.10 7.66 10.58
N CYS A 14 7.44 7.70 10.53
CA CYS A 14 8.15 8.23 9.37
C CYS A 14 7.91 7.39 8.09
N SER A 15 7.81 6.07 8.20
CA SER A 15 7.45 5.18 7.09
C SER A 15 6.00 5.40 6.61
N SER A 16 5.05 5.50 7.54
CA SER A 16 3.64 5.74 7.21
C SER A 16 3.37 7.17 6.74
N GLU A 17 4.04 8.18 7.29
CA GLU A 17 4.06 9.56 6.82
C GLU A 17 4.65 9.66 5.42
N ARG A 18 5.76 8.97 5.14
CA ARG A 18 6.34 8.91 3.79
C ARG A 18 5.38 8.27 2.80
N SER A 19 4.73 7.17 3.19
CA SER A 19 3.73 6.48 2.37
C SER A 19 2.49 7.36 2.14
N PHE A 20 1.98 8.03 3.17
CA PHE A 20 0.84 8.94 3.10
C PHE A 20 1.17 10.22 2.32
N PHE A 21 2.40 10.72 2.43
CA PHE A 21 2.89 11.86 1.66
C PHE A 21 2.92 11.54 0.16
N VAL A 22 3.45 10.37 -0.21
CA VAL A 22 3.42 9.88 -1.59
C VAL A 22 1.99 9.67 -2.07
N PHE A 23 1.11 9.10 -1.23
CA PHE A 23 -0.30 8.91 -1.54
C PHE A 23 -1.05 10.24 -1.72
N ARG A 24 -0.76 11.25 -0.90
CA ARG A 24 -1.31 12.60 -1.03
C ARG A 24 -0.87 13.25 -2.34
N ARG A 25 0.39 13.08 -2.75
CA ARG A 25 0.87 13.52 -4.07
C ARG A 25 0.17 12.79 -5.21
N LEU A 26 0.01 11.47 -5.12
CA LEU A 26 -0.74 10.68 -6.08
C LEU A 26 -2.21 11.12 -6.18
N LYS A 27 -2.86 11.35 -5.04
CA LYS A 27 -4.24 11.86 -4.96
C LYS A 27 -4.37 13.22 -5.65
N THR A 28 -3.39 14.11 -5.48
CA THR A 28 -3.36 15.41 -6.17
C THR A 28 -3.12 15.25 -7.66
N TYR A 29 -2.17 14.41 -8.07
CA TYR A 29 -1.85 14.15 -9.48
C TYR A 29 -3.02 13.52 -10.24
N LEU A 30 -3.72 12.59 -9.61
CA LEU A 30 -4.83 11.85 -10.19
C LEU A 30 -6.21 12.47 -9.91
N ARG A 31 -6.28 13.68 -9.33
CA ARG A 31 -7.53 14.36 -8.95
C ARG A 31 -8.43 14.66 -10.15
N SER A 32 -7.85 14.81 -11.33
CA SER A 32 -8.58 14.98 -12.59
C SER A 32 -9.21 13.69 -13.12
N THR A 33 -8.83 12.51 -12.61
CA THR A 33 -9.18 11.21 -13.23
C THR A 33 -9.64 10.12 -12.26
N THR A 34 -9.74 10.37 -10.95
CA THR A 34 -9.93 9.30 -9.93
C THR A 34 -11.22 9.41 -9.12
N SER A 35 -12.04 8.36 -9.21
CA SER A 35 -13.17 8.09 -8.29
C SER A 35 -12.67 7.54 -6.94
N GLN A 36 -13.38 7.86 -5.85
CA GLN A 36 -13.06 7.45 -4.47
C GLN A 36 -12.79 5.94 -4.34
N LEU A 37 -13.55 5.12 -5.07
CA LEU A 37 -13.39 3.66 -5.13
C LEU A 37 -12.01 3.26 -5.67
N ARG A 38 -11.62 3.81 -6.83
CA ARG A 38 -10.33 3.50 -7.46
C ARG A 38 -9.14 3.91 -6.58
N LEU A 39 -9.28 5.01 -5.83
CA LEU A 39 -8.27 5.46 -4.87
C LEU A 39 -8.13 4.48 -3.69
N ASN A 40 -9.25 3.95 -3.18
CA ASN A 40 -9.24 2.99 -2.08
C ASN A 40 -8.61 1.65 -2.51
N HIS A 41 -8.95 1.15 -3.70
CA HIS A 41 -8.29 -0.03 -4.26
C HIS A 41 -6.77 0.18 -4.43
N LEU A 42 -6.35 1.37 -4.89
CA LEU A 42 -4.93 1.69 -5.01
C LEU A 42 -4.22 1.73 -3.65
N ALA A 43 -4.88 2.26 -2.62
CA ALA A 43 -4.35 2.30 -1.25
C ALA A 43 -4.15 0.89 -0.68
N ILE A 44 -5.12 -0.01 -0.92
CA ILE A 44 -5.04 -1.43 -0.54
C ILE A 44 -3.85 -2.08 -1.25
N VAL A 45 -3.73 -1.92 -2.58
CA VAL A 45 -2.61 -2.49 -3.35
C VAL A 45 -1.26 -1.90 -2.90
N HIS A 46 -1.20 -0.61 -2.54
CA HIS A 46 0.03 0.01 -2.06
C HIS A 46 0.44 -0.49 -0.66
N CYS A 47 -0.53 -0.70 0.24
CA CYS A 47 -0.31 -1.24 1.58
C CYS A 47 0.14 -2.71 1.54
N TYR A 48 -0.45 -3.49 0.63
CA TYR A 48 -0.09 -4.88 0.40
C TYR A 48 0.93 -5.04 -0.73
N LYS A 49 1.61 -3.98 -1.17
CA LYS A 49 2.54 -4.02 -2.32
C LYS A 49 3.63 -5.07 -2.13
N GLU A 50 4.23 -5.13 -0.94
CA GLU A 50 5.26 -6.13 -0.61
C GLU A 50 4.69 -7.55 -0.66
N ARG A 51 3.43 -7.73 -0.23
CA ARG A 51 2.75 -9.03 -0.26
C ARG A 51 2.30 -9.42 -1.67
N ALA A 52 1.89 -8.44 -2.47
CA ALA A 52 1.54 -8.59 -3.87
C ALA A 52 2.76 -8.84 -4.76
N HIS A 53 3.92 -8.27 -4.43
CA HIS A 53 5.19 -8.54 -5.12
C HIS A 53 5.71 -9.96 -4.82
N ASN A 54 5.40 -10.49 -3.65
CA ASN A 54 5.71 -11.88 -3.27
C ASN A 54 4.65 -12.89 -3.77
N LEU A 55 3.49 -12.42 -4.24
CA LEU A 55 2.50 -13.26 -4.89
C LEU A 55 2.94 -13.43 -6.34
N SER A 56 3.41 -14.62 -6.71
CA SER A 56 3.68 -14.92 -8.11
C SER A 56 2.39 -14.73 -8.91
N ILE A 57 2.44 -13.91 -9.95
CA ILE A 57 1.30 -13.68 -10.86
C ILE A 57 0.81 -15.02 -11.44
N GLU A 58 1.71 -16.00 -11.55
CA GLU A 58 1.41 -17.39 -11.94
C GLU A 58 0.50 -18.13 -10.96
N ASP A 59 0.68 -17.97 -9.65
CA ASP A 59 -0.17 -18.62 -8.65
C ASP A 59 -1.57 -17.99 -8.64
N LEU A 60 -1.62 -16.67 -8.80
CA LEU A 60 -2.87 -15.94 -8.98
C LEU A 60 -3.60 -16.44 -10.24
N TYR A 61 -2.90 -16.57 -11.37
CA TYR A 61 -3.50 -17.04 -12.61
C TYR A 61 -4.08 -18.45 -12.48
N LYS A 62 -3.36 -19.37 -11.83
CA LYS A 62 -3.83 -20.75 -11.55
C LYS A 62 -5.05 -20.78 -10.65
N GLU A 63 -5.12 -19.93 -9.63
CA GLU A 63 -6.29 -19.85 -8.75
C GLU A 63 -7.53 -19.29 -9.46
N PHE A 64 -7.34 -18.37 -10.41
CA PHE A 64 -8.43 -17.85 -11.23
C PHE A 64 -8.88 -18.77 -12.37
N THR A 65 -8.03 -19.71 -12.83
CA THR A 65 -8.42 -20.72 -13.84
C THR A 65 -8.91 -22.04 -13.25
N SER A 66 -8.64 -22.31 -11.97
CA SER A 66 -9.16 -23.49 -11.26
C SER A 66 -10.56 -23.29 -10.66
N ARG A 67 -11.05 -22.05 -10.63
CA ARG A 67 -12.45 -21.68 -10.35
C ARG A 67 -13.22 -21.46 -11.64
#